data_AF-A0A7U9XH14-F1
#
_entry.id   AF-A0A7U9XH14-F1
#
_cell.length_a   1.000
_cell.length_b   1.000
_cell.length_c   1.000
_cell.angle_alpha   90.00
_cell.angle_beta   90.00
_cell.angle_gamma   90.00
#
_symmetry.space_group_name_H-M   'P 1'
#
loop_
_entity.id
_entity.type
_entity.pdbx_description
1 polymer ?
#
loop_
_entity_poly.entity_id
_entity_poly.type
_entity_poly.pdbx_seq_one_letter_code
_entity_poly.pdbx_strand_id
1 'polypeptide(L)' 'MQKVMKQAGCRGCIVTADAMNTQKATAEAIIKQARGDYCLALEGNHGAICQEVEEYT' A
#
# COMPACT_ATOMS: atom_id res chain seq x y z
N MET A 1 -6.90 8.96 -1.24
CA MET A 1 -6.49 8.20 -0.04
C MET A 1 -5.36 8.85 0.77
N GLN A 2 -4.24 9.24 0.16
CA GLN A 2 -3.02 9.66 0.88
C GLN A 2 -3.28 10.84 1.82
N LYS A 3 -4.15 11.78 1.41
CA LYS A 3 -4.58 12.89 2.26
C LYS A 3 -5.33 12.44 3.52
N VAL A 4 -6.13 11.37 3.42
CA VAL A 4 -6.88 10.79 4.56
C VAL A 4 -5.90 10.11 5.52
N MET A 5 -4.91 9.38 5.00
CA MET A 5 -3.89 8.71 5.84
C MET A 5 -3.06 9.69 6.70
N LYS A 6 -2.91 10.96 6.27
CA LYS A 6 -2.30 12.01 7.09
C LYS A 6 -3.05 12.31 8.39
N GLN A 7 -4.34 12.04 8.42
CA GLN A 7 -5.24 12.46 9.48
C GLN A 7 -5.84 11.28 10.26
N ALA A 8 -5.82 10.06 9.69
CA ALA A 8 -6.54 8.92 10.21
C ALA A 8 -5.90 8.26 11.45
N GLY A 9 -4.56 8.21 11.56
CA GLY A 9 -3.86 7.57 12.69
C GLY A 9 -4.23 6.09 12.88
N CYS A 10 -3.53 5.18 12.19
CA CYS A 10 -3.85 3.76 12.07
C CYS A 10 -2.92 2.84 12.89
N ARG A 11 -2.36 3.31 14.02
CA ARG A 11 -1.44 2.49 14.82
C ARG A 11 -2.13 1.23 15.35
N GLY A 12 -1.54 0.08 15.07
CA GLY A 12 -2.10 -1.23 15.44
C GLY A 12 -3.17 -1.74 14.47
N CYS A 13 -3.40 -1.05 13.35
CA CYS A 13 -4.32 -1.48 12.29
C CYS A 13 -3.54 -1.92 11.04
N ILE A 14 -4.12 -2.87 10.30
CA ILE A 14 -3.70 -3.22 8.95
C ILE A 14 -4.62 -2.51 7.97
N VAL A 15 -4.06 -1.68 7.11
CA VAL A 15 -4.78 -0.97 6.06
C VAL A 15 -4.79 -1.81 4.79
N THR A 16 -5.98 -2.14 4.32
CA THR A 16 -6.23 -2.70 2.99
C THR A 16 -6.84 -1.63 2.09
N ALA A 17 -6.55 -1.66 0.79
CA ALA A 17 -7.15 -0.74 -0.16
C ALA A 17 -7.40 -1.42 -1.52
N ASP A 18 -8.29 -0.84 -2.31
CA ASP A 18 -8.58 -1.30 -3.67
C ASP A 18 -7.41 -1.07 -4.64
N ALA A 19 -7.53 -1.67 -5.84
CA ALA A 19 -6.49 -1.69 -6.87
C ALA A 19 -5.94 -0.29 -7.20
N MET A 20 -6.81 0.70 -7.39
CA MET A 20 -6.40 2.08 -7.73
C MET A 20 -5.50 2.71 -6.67
N ASN A 21 -5.55 2.19 -5.45
CA ASN A 21 -4.90 2.78 -4.30
C ASN A 21 -3.68 2.01 -3.79
N THR A 22 -3.18 1.03 -4.54
CA THR A 22 -2.01 0.17 -4.23
C THR A 22 -0.64 0.83 -4.42
N GLN A 23 -0.60 2.08 -4.90
CA GLN A 23 0.62 2.81 -5.22
C GLN A 23 1.63 2.89 -4.05
N LYS A 24 2.93 2.92 -4.35
CA LYS A 24 4.01 3.14 -3.37
C LYS A 24 3.76 4.34 -2.44
N ALA A 25 3.24 5.44 -2.98
CA ALA A 25 2.92 6.64 -2.20
C ALA A 25 1.81 6.39 -1.15
N THR A 26 0.90 5.45 -1.40
CA THR A 26 -0.11 5.04 -0.43
C THR A 26 0.53 4.26 0.72
N ALA A 27 1.35 3.24 0.41
CA ALA A 27 2.09 2.48 1.41
C ALA A 27 2.95 3.40 2.30
N GLU A 28 3.62 4.38 1.68
CA GLU A 28 4.40 5.39 2.40
C GLU A 28 3.55 6.25 3.34
N ALA A 29 2.36 6.69 2.89
CA ALA A 29 1.44 7.45 3.72
C ALA A 29 0.92 6.63 4.91
N ILE A 30 0.64 5.33 4.72
CA ILE A 30 0.19 4.43 5.79
C ILE A 30 1.28 4.28 6.87
N ILE A 31 2.52 3.99 6.47
CA ILE A 31 3.63 3.80 7.43
C ILE A 31 4.02 5.12 8.09
N LYS A 32 4.32 6.15 7.29
CA LYS A 32 4.98 7.37 7.80
C LYS A 32 4.00 8.32 8.47
N GLN A 33 2.77 8.40 7.98
CA GLN A 33 1.81 9.42 8.42
C GLN A 33 0.74 8.80 9.33
N ALA A 34 0.14 7.69 8.92
CA ALA A 34 -0.86 7.00 9.73
C ALA A 34 -0.24 6.12 10.84
N ARG A 35 1.03 5.71 10.70
CA ARG A 35 1.72 4.80 11.63
C ARG A 35 1.05 3.42 11.77
N GLY A 36 0.38 2.96 10.70
CA GLY A 36 -0.19 1.62 10.62
C GLY A 36 0.62 0.71 9.69
N ASP A 37 0.20 -0.55 9.62
CA ASP A 37 0.73 -1.55 8.69
C ASP A 37 -0.20 -1.67 7.47
N TYR A 38 0.22 -2.35 6.40
CA TYR A 38 -0.61 -2.50 5.21
C TYR A 38 -0.56 -3.90 4.60
N CYS A 39 -1.67 -4.27 3.95
CA CYS A 39 -1.77 -5.41 3.04
C CYS A 39 -2.49 -4.91 1.78
N LEU A 40 -1.70 -4.57 0.76
CA LEU A 40 -2.20 -4.01 -0.50
C LEU A 40 -2.07 -5.05 -1.60
N ALA A 41 -3.01 -5.03 -2.55
CA ALA A 41 -2.89 -5.85 -3.75
C ALA A 41 -1.66 -5.43 -4.57
N LEU A 42 -1.06 -6.41 -5.25
CA LEU A 42 0.03 -6.17 -6.20
C LEU A 42 -0.57 -5.92 -7.58
N GLU A 43 -0.31 -4.74 -8.16
CA GLU A 43 -0.78 -4.34 -9.49
C GLU A 43 0.42 -4.17 -10.44
N GLY A 44 0.22 -4.38 -11.74
CA GLY A 44 1.28 -4.35 -12.78
C GLY A 44 2.07 -3.04 -12.89
N ASN A 45 1.61 -1.96 -12.27
CA ASN A 45 2.37 -0.72 -12.10
C ASN A 45 3.57 -0.85 -11.13
N HIS A 46 3.68 -1.97 -10.40
CA HIS A 46 4.83 -2.32 -9.56
C HIS A 46 5.81 -3.24 -10.30
N GLY A 47 6.30 -2.78 -11.46
CA GLY A 47 7.02 -3.56 -12.47
C GLY A 47 7.94 -4.69 -11.96
N ALA A 48 9.01 -4.38 -11.24
CA ALA A 48 9.99 -5.40 -10.82
C ALA A 48 9.38 -6.52 -9.98
N ILE A 49 8.61 -6.18 -8.94
CA ILE A 49 8.05 -7.18 -8.03
C ILE A 49 6.83 -7.90 -8.65
N CYS A 50 6.06 -7.24 -9.52
CA CYS A 50 4.98 -7.89 -10.26
C CYS A 50 5.54 -8.94 -11.22
N GLN A 51 6.59 -8.58 -11.96
CA GLN A 51 7.29 -9.49 -12.86
C GLN A 51 7.93 -10.67 -12.10
N GLU A 52 8.63 -10.41 -10.99
CA GLU A 52 9.23 -11.47 -10.17
C GLU A 52 8.19 -12.45 -9.64
N VAL A 53 7.01 -11.97 -9.19
CA VAL A 53 5.93 -12.83 -8.70
C VAL A 53 5.27 -13.61 -9.83
N GLU A 54 5.08 -13.00 -11.00
CA GLU A 54 4.58 -13.68 -12.20
C GLU A 54 5.53 -14.78 -12.69
N GLU A 55 6.84 -14.51 -12.71
CA GLU A 55 7.87 -15.49 -13.10
C GLU A 55 8.08 -16.61 -12.07
N TYR A 56 7.72 -16.36 -10.81
CA TYR A 56 7.81 -17.37 -9.74
C TYR A 56 6.69 -18.43 -9.81
N THR A 57 5.60 -18.15 -10.54
CA THR A 57 4.39 -18.98 -10.58
C THR A 57 4.32 -19.85 -11.83
#